data_AF-M4CMT2-F1
#
_entry.id   AF-M4CMT2-F1
#
_cell.length_a   1.000
_cell.length_b   1.000
_cell.length_c   1.000
_cell.angle_alpha   90.00
_cell.angle_beta   90.00
_cell.angle_gamma   90.00
#
_symmetry.space_group_name_H-M   'P 1'
#
loop_
_entity.id
_entity.type
_entity.pdbx_description
1 polymer ?
#
loop_
_entity_poly.entity_id
_entity_poly.type
_entity_poly.pdbx_seq_one_letter_code
_entity_poly.pdbx_strand_id
1 'polypeptide(L)'
;MPFLMIHSVSSLNLTNEYLNHKCLLDQGKYNSGSEYEDNLNRLFRKVSSDAYAVIGFTHTSIGTSTPNFLTITLQCRGDSIGSKCHTCADTAILELGVEQSKILDQI
;
A
#
# COMPACT_ATOMS: atom_id res chain seq x y z
N MET A 1 -38.49 18.48 -23.11
CA MET A 1 -37.04 18.20 -23.15
C MET A 1 -36.48 18.44 -21.76
N PRO A 2 -36.12 17.42 -20.98
CA PRO A 2 -35.50 17.66 -19.68
C PRO A 2 -34.04 18.04 -19.90
N PHE A 3 -33.63 19.17 -19.31
CA PHE A 3 -32.23 19.56 -19.17
C PHE A 3 -31.58 18.61 -18.15
N LEU A 4 -30.62 17.80 -18.60
CA LEU A 4 -29.73 17.07 -17.68
C LEU A 4 -28.85 18.12 -16.99
N MET A 5 -29.15 18.40 -15.72
CA MET A 5 -28.27 19.19 -14.87
C MET A 5 -26.99 18.39 -14.62
N ILE A 6 -25.95 18.64 -15.40
CA ILE A 6 -24.62 18.10 -15.14
C ILE A 6 -24.08 18.89 -13.94
N HIS A 7 -24.32 18.38 -12.74
CA HIS A 7 -23.66 18.92 -11.56
C HIS A 7 -22.15 18.81 -11.78
N SER A 8 -21.48 19.96 -11.88
CA SER A 8 -20.03 20.01 -11.89
C SER A 8 -19.55 19.51 -10.53
N VAL A 9 -19.08 18.27 -10.48
CA VAL A 9 -18.39 17.77 -9.28
C VAL A 9 -17.07 18.52 -9.19
N SER A 10 -16.89 19.29 -8.11
CA SER A 10 -15.59 19.85 -7.76
C SER A 10 -14.62 18.67 -7.64
N SER A 11 -13.65 18.57 -8.54
CA SER A 11 -12.60 17.56 -8.41
C SER A 11 -11.94 17.76 -7.06
N LEU A 12 -11.97 16.75 -6.18
CA LEU A 12 -11.23 16.79 -4.92
C LEU A 12 -9.78 17.12 -5.27
N ASN A 13 -9.19 18.10 -4.57
CA ASN A 13 -7.77 18.38 -4.71
C ASN A 13 -7.01 17.17 -4.16
N LEU A 14 -6.58 16.29 -5.06
CA LEU A 14 -5.99 15.01 -4.69
C LEU A 14 -4.51 15.22 -4.38
N THR A 15 -4.18 15.44 -3.12
CA THR A 15 -2.81 15.35 -2.61
C THR A 15 -2.51 13.89 -2.26
N ASN A 16 -1.26 13.45 -2.45
CA ASN A 16 -0.77 12.18 -1.89
C ASN A 16 -0.40 12.37 -0.41
N GLU A 17 -1.22 13.12 0.33
CA GLU A 17 -0.98 13.37 1.74
C GLU A 17 -1.29 12.11 2.54
N TYR A 18 -0.37 11.78 3.43
CA TYR A 18 -0.51 10.63 4.30
C TYR A 18 -1.60 10.89 5.35
N LEU A 19 -2.65 10.06 5.35
CA LEU A 19 -3.82 10.30 6.20
C LEU A 19 -3.69 9.64 7.58
N ASN A 20 -3.40 8.34 7.62
CA ASN A 20 -3.36 7.56 8.86
C ASN A 20 -2.70 6.19 8.64
N HIS A 21 -2.25 5.55 9.72
CA HIS A 21 -1.90 4.14 9.76
C HIS A 21 -2.37 3.45 11.05
N LYS A 22 -2.32 2.12 11.03
CA LYS A 22 -2.50 1.29 12.22
C LYS A 22 -1.56 0.10 12.13
N CYS A 23 -0.74 -0.09 13.17
CA CYS A 23 0.11 -1.26 13.33
C CYS A 23 -0.45 -2.14 14.45
N LEU A 24 -0.57 -3.45 14.21
CA LEU A 24 -1.08 -4.41 15.18
C LEU A 24 0.11 -5.00 15.97
N LEU A 25 0.51 -4.29 17.02
CA LEU A 25 1.69 -4.65 17.83
C LEU A 25 1.46 -5.86 18.75
N ASP A 26 0.19 -6.22 19.00
CA ASP A 26 -0.20 -7.39 19.80
C ASP A 26 0.19 -8.72 19.13
N GLN A 27 0.48 -8.72 17.83
CA GLN A 27 0.95 -9.89 17.09
C GLN A 27 2.47 -10.07 17.14
N GLY A 28 3.19 -9.19 17.85
CA GLY A 28 4.64 -9.23 17.98
C GLY A 28 5.37 -8.52 16.82
N LYS A 29 6.71 -8.52 16.90
CA LYS A 29 7.60 -7.99 15.88
C LYS A 29 8.36 -9.14 15.23
N TYR A 30 8.68 -9.01 13.94
CA TYR A 30 9.60 -9.95 13.30
C TYR A 30 11.05 -9.63 13.68
N ASN A 31 11.92 -10.62 13.59
CA ASN A 31 13.35 -10.44 13.85
C ASN A 31 14.08 -9.99 12.58
N SER A 32 15.09 -9.15 12.71
CA SER A 32 15.96 -8.82 11.58
C SER A 32 16.70 -10.08 11.08
N GLY A 33 16.83 -10.22 9.76
CA GLY A 33 17.36 -11.39 9.06
C GLY A 33 16.40 -12.59 9.02
N SER A 34 15.15 -12.44 9.48
CA SER A 34 14.17 -13.53 9.43
C SER A 34 13.62 -13.75 8.03
N GLU A 35 13.13 -14.97 7.76
CA GLU A 35 12.40 -15.27 6.53
C GLU A 35 11.17 -14.35 6.35
N TYR A 36 10.56 -13.92 7.46
CA TYR A 36 9.48 -12.93 7.46
C TYR A 36 9.94 -11.60 6.84
N GLU A 37 11.07 -11.06 7.29
CA GLU A 37 11.63 -9.82 6.76
C GLU A 37 11.97 -9.96 5.27
N ASP A 38 12.59 -11.07 4.89
CA ASP A 38 12.91 -11.35 3.49
C ASP A 38 11.65 -11.43 2.61
N ASN A 39 10.62 -12.13 3.09
CA ASN A 39 9.34 -12.23 2.39
C ASN A 39 8.65 -10.87 2.31
N LEU A 40 8.73 -10.02 3.35
CA LEU A 40 8.18 -8.67 3.36
C LEU A 40 8.88 -7.79 2.31
N ASN A 41 10.21 -7.83 2.26
CA ASN A 41 11.01 -7.11 1.27
C ASN A 41 10.74 -7.59 -0.17
N ARG A 42 10.50 -8.88 -0.36
CA ARG A 42 10.08 -9.42 -1.67
C ARG A 42 8.67 -8.96 -2.03
N LEU A 43 7.78 -8.87 -1.05
CA LEU A 43 6.39 -8.46 -1.25
C LEU A 43 6.31 -7.00 -1.69
N PHE A 44 7.03 -6.09 -1.01
CA PHE A 44 7.15 -4.69 -1.41
C PHE A 44 7.74 -4.53 -2.81
N ARG A 45 8.84 -5.23 -3.12
CA ARG A 45 9.41 -5.22 -4.47
C ARG A 45 8.41 -5.70 -5.53
N LYS A 46 7.66 -6.76 -5.24
CA LYS A 46 6.65 -7.31 -6.15
C LYS A 46 5.59 -6.26 -6.49
N VAL A 47 5.01 -5.60 -5.48
CA VAL A 47 3.95 -4.62 -5.72
C VAL A 47 4.44 -3.33 -6.37
N SER A 48 5.69 -2.91 -6.11
CA SER A 48 6.31 -1.79 -6.82
C SER A 48 6.64 -2.11 -8.29
N SER A 49 6.86 -3.39 -8.63
CA SER A 49 7.19 -3.83 -9.99
C SER A 49 5.97 -4.26 -10.82
N ASP A 50 4.86 -4.61 -10.18
CA ASP A 50 3.67 -5.12 -10.86
C ASP A 50 2.94 -3.99 -11.61
N ALA A 51 2.16 -4.36 -12.63
CA ALA A 51 1.34 -3.46 -13.47
C ALA A 51 0.19 -2.76 -12.71
N TYR A 52 0.25 -2.66 -11.38
CA TYR A 52 -0.77 -2.08 -10.52
C TYR A 52 -1.11 -0.63 -10.92
N ALA A 53 -0.15 0.11 -11.50
CA ALA A 53 -0.40 1.45 -12.04
C ALA A 53 -1.51 1.49 -13.09
N VAL A 54 -1.74 0.39 -13.82
CA VAL A 54 -2.78 0.32 -14.86
C VAL A 54 -4.14 -0.02 -14.26
N ILE A 55 -4.18 -0.91 -13.27
CA ILE A 55 -5.44 -1.48 -12.73
C ILE A 55 -5.94 -0.70 -11.52
N GLY A 56 -5.06 -0.03 -10.77
CA GLY A 56 -5.40 0.67 -9.54
C GLY A 56 -5.64 -0.26 -8.34
N PHE A 57 -5.33 -1.56 -8.48
CA PHE A 57 -5.52 -2.57 -7.45
C PHE A 57 -4.50 -3.70 -7.59
N THR A 58 -4.00 -4.19 -6.46
CA THR A 58 -3.26 -5.46 -6.40
C THR A 58 -3.54 -6.17 -5.08
N HIS A 59 -3.59 -7.50 -5.14
CA HIS A 59 -3.66 -8.39 -3.99
C HIS A 59 -2.72 -9.55 -4.24
N THR A 60 -1.67 -9.66 -3.43
CA THR A 60 -0.66 -10.70 -3.62
C THR A 60 -0.09 -11.16 -2.29
N SER A 61 0.50 -12.36 -2.30
CA SER A 61 1.05 -12.99 -1.12
C SER A 61 2.38 -13.67 -1.40
N ILE A 62 3.17 -13.85 -0.35
CA ILE A 62 4.45 -14.58 -0.36
C ILE A 62 4.50 -15.48 0.87
N GLY A 63 5.08 -16.67 0.72
CA GLY A 63 5.19 -17.68 1.76
C GLY A 63 4.15 -18.78 1.60
N THR A 64 4.29 -19.85 2.38
CA THR A 64 3.42 -21.04 2.32
C THR A 64 2.70 -21.32 3.64
N SER A 65 3.25 -20.88 4.78
CA SER A 65 2.68 -21.09 6.10
C SER A 65 3.07 -20.00 7.09
N THR A 66 2.34 -19.91 8.20
CA THR A 66 2.66 -19.03 9.33
C THR A 66 3.98 -19.44 10.00
N PRO A 67 4.80 -18.50 10.49
CA PRO A 67 4.54 -17.05 10.54
C PRO A 67 4.97 -16.29 9.28
N ASN A 68 5.62 -16.93 8.30
CA ASN A 68 6.29 -16.26 7.18
C ASN A 68 5.38 -15.98 5.97
N PHE A 69 4.10 -16.33 6.06
CA PHE A 69 3.08 -16.04 5.06
C PHE A 69 2.59 -14.60 5.19
N LEU A 70 2.71 -13.83 4.12
CA LEU A 70 2.38 -12.41 4.06
C LEU A 70 1.42 -12.14 2.92
N THR A 71 0.48 -11.22 3.13
CA THR A 71 -0.41 -10.70 2.11
C THR A 71 -0.38 -9.18 2.11
N ILE A 72 -0.39 -8.59 0.93
CA ILE A 72 -0.54 -7.15 0.75
C ILE A 72 -1.70 -6.87 -0.21
N THR A 73 -2.44 -5.81 0.10
CA THR A 73 -3.46 -5.25 -0.77
C THR A 73 -3.17 -3.77 -0.94
N LEU A 74 -3.07 -3.31 -2.19
CA LEU A 74 -3.02 -1.88 -2.51
C LEU A 74 -4.23 -1.53 -3.36
N GLN A 75 -4.85 -0.40 -3.06
CA GLN A 75 -6.00 0.09 -3.78
C GLN A 75 -5.92 1.60 -3.93
N CYS A 76 -5.86 2.04 -5.19
CA CYS A 76 -6.04 3.42 -5.55
C CYS A 76 -7.54 3.78 -5.59
N ARG A 77 -7.81 5.07 -5.52
CA ARG A 77 -9.15 5.61 -5.79
C ARG A 77 -9.54 5.27 -7.24
N GLY A 78 -10.80 4.89 -7.48
CA GLY A 78 -11.23 4.35 -8.79
C GLY A 78 -11.12 5.31 -9.98
N ASP A 79 -11.03 6.62 -9.73
CA ASP A 79 -10.79 7.67 -10.74
C ASP A 79 -9.31 8.09 -10.84
N SER A 80 -8.43 7.45 -10.06
CA SER A 80 -6.98 7.65 -10.07
C SER A 80 -6.29 6.44 -10.68
N ILE A 81 -5.90 6.57 -11.94
CA ILE A 81 -5.19 5.53 -12.71
C ILE A 81 -3.84 6.05 -13.22
N GLY A 82 -2.99 5.15 -13.71
CA GLY A 82 -1.70 5.47 -14.29
C GLY A 82 -0.73 6.06 -13.25
N SER A 83 -0.03 7.14 -13.64
CA SER A 83 1.01 7.76 -12.82
C SER A 83 0.53 8.27 -11.47
N LYS A 84 -0.71 8.81 -11.39
CA LYS A 84 -1.28 9.29 -10.12
C LYS A 84 -1.42 8.15 -9.11
N CYS A 85 -1.91 7.01 -9.58
CA CYS A 85 -2.01 5.81 -8.77
C CYS A 85 -0.62 5.33 -8.36
N HIS A 86 0.31 5.24 -9.33
CA HIS A 86 1.70 4.81 -9.13
C HIS A 86 2.42 5.60 -8.03
N THR A 87 2.46 6.93 -8.13
CA THR A 87 3.12 7.77 -7.12
C THR A 87 2.48 7.62 -5.74
N CYS A 88 1.16 7.44 -5.68
CA CYS A 88 0.46 7.27 -4.40
C CYS A 88 0.85 5.97 -3.69
N ALA A 89 0.85 4.82 -4.36
CA ALA A 89 1.22 3.59 -3.67
C ALA A 89 2.73 3.42 -3.48
N ASP A 90 3.59 4.00 -4.33
CA ASP A 90 5.02 4.12 -4.04
C ASP A 90 5.24 4.86 -2.72
N THR A 91 4.57 5.99 -2.54
CA THR A 91 4.62 6.76 -1.29
C THR A 91 4.11 5.92 -0.12
N ALA A 92 2.97 5.23 -0.28
CA ALA A 92 2.43 4.38 0.77
C ALA A 92 3.38 3.23 1.17
N ILE A 93 4.02 2.57 0.22
CA ILE A 93 4.99 1.47 0.49
C ILE A 93 6.22 2.01 1.23
N LEU A 94 6.74 3.16 0.82
CA LEU A 94 7.88 3.80 1.47
C LEU A 94 7.55 4.18 2.92
N GLU A 95 6.42 4.87 3.15
CA GLU A 95 5.98 5.27 4.49
C GLU A 95 5.71 4.04 5.39
N LEU A 96 5.09 2.99 4.85
CA LEU A 96 4.89 1.73 5.59
C LEU A 96 6.22 1.07 5.99
N GLY A 97 7.22 1.06 5.10
CA GLY A 97 8.55 0.52 5.40
C GLY A 97 9.29 1.31 6.47
N VAL A 98 9.21 2.64 6.42
CA VAL A 98 9.81 3.53 7.43
C VAL A 98 9.16 3.34 8.80
N GLU A 99 7.84 3.24 8.87
CA GLU A 99 7.13 3.01 10.13
C GLU A 99 7.42 1.62 10.73
N GLN A 100 7.51 0.58 9.91
CA GLN A 100 7.95 -0.74 10.36
C GLN A 100 9.36 -0.69 10.97
N SER A 101 10.29 0.06 10.35
CA SER A 101 11.65 0.25 10.91
C SER A 101 11.62 1.00 12.24
N LYS A 102 10.84 2.07 12.37
CA LYS A 102 10.70 2.81 13.65
C LYS A 102 10.13 1.94 14.76
N ILE A 103 9.19 1.04 14.44
CA ILE A 103 8.66 0.07 15.40
C ILE A 103 9.76 -0.87 15.88
N LEU A 104 10.69 -1.28 15.01
CA LEU A 104 11.84 -2.09 15.41
C LEU A 104 12.80 -1.33 16.31
N ASP A 105 13.00 -0.02 16.09
CA ASP A 105 13.98 0.81 16.80
C ASP A 105 13.52 1.36 18.18
N GLN A 106 12.24 1.23 18.55
CA GLN A 106 11.66 1.83 19.76
C GLN A 106 11.78 1.01 21.07
N ILE A 107 12.53 -0.09 21.11
CA ILE A 107 12.81 -0.91 22.32
C ILE A 107 14.27 -1.33 22.31
#